data_AF-A0A432U2G6-F1
#
_entry.id   AF-A0A432U2G6-F1
#
_cell.length_a   1.000
_cell.length_b   1.000
_cell.length_c   1.000
_cell.angle_alpha   90.00
_cell.angle_beta   90.00
_cell.angle_gamma   90.00
#
_symmetry.space_group_name_H-M   'P 1'
#
loop_
_entity.id
_entity.type
_entity.pdbx_description
1 polymer ?
#
loop_
_entity_poly.entity_id
_entity_poly.type
_entity_poly.pdbx_seq_one_letter_code
_entity_poly.pdbx_strand_id
1 'polypeptide(L)'
;LTPEEFKAAGVRVVPPASARRGSFIAKDTVLMPSYVNIGAYVDSGTMVDTWATVGSCAQIGKNVHLSGGVGIGGVLEPLQASPTIIEDNCFIGARSEVVEGVIVEEGSVISMGVYIGQSTKIFNRATGEVSYGRIPAGSVVVSGNLPSKDGSYSLYCAVIVKQVDAKTRSKTSINELLRGI
;
A
#
# COMPACT_ATOMS: atom_id res chain seq x y z
N LEU A 1 3.92 22.63 14.80
CA LEU A 1 2.83 22.43 15.76
C LEU A 1 3.37 22.82 17.12
N THR A 2 2.64 23.59 17.91
CA THR A 2 2.93 23.75 19.34
C THR A 2 2.75 22.40 20.06
N PRO A 3 3.25 22.22 21.29
CA PRO A 3 3.01 20.99 22.06
C PRO A 3 1.53 20.65 22.23
N GLU A 4 0.67 21.65 22.42
CA GLU A 4 -0.78 21.50 22.57
C GLU A 4 -1.44 21.06 21.27
N GLU A 5 -1.06 21.70 20.14
CA GLU A 5 -1.52 21.33 18.81
C GLU A 5 -1.11 19.88 18.47
N PHE A 6 0.11 19.48 18.84
CA PHE A 6 0.62 18.13 18.61
C PHE A 6 -0.14 17.09 19.45
N LYS A 7 -0.42 17.41 20.73
CA LYS A 7 -1.24 16.56 21.60
C LYS A 7 -2.67 16.44 21.10
N ALA A 8 -3.27 17.54 20.63
CA ALA A 8 -4.62 17.56 20.09
C ALA A 8 -4.74 16.79 18.76
N ALA A 9 -3.69 16.81 17.93
CA ALA A 9 -3.65 16.06 16.68
C ALA A 9 -3.67 14.54 16.90
N GLY A 10 -3.16 14.05 18.04
CA GLY A 10 -3.15 12.62 18.38
C GLY A 10 -2.25 11.78 17.47
N VAL A 11 -1.27 12.39 16.80
CA VAL A 11 -0.31 11.72 15.91
C VAL A 11 0.99 11.44 16.67
N ARG A 12 1.62 10.29 16.41
CA ARG A 12 2.97 10.00 16.90
C ARG A 12 3.97 10.17 15.76
N VAL A 13 4.92 11.09 15.92
CA VAL A 13 5.98 11.35 14.94
C VAL A 13 7.32 11.00 15.57
N VAL A 14 7.91 9.88 15.13
CA VAL A 14 9.15 9.32 15.69
C VAL A 14 10.35 9.90 14.92
N PRO A 15 11.33 10.53 15.58
CA PRO A 15 12.50 11.06 14.88
C PRO A 15 13.28 9.99 14.11
N PRO A 16 13.77 10.24 12.89
CA PRO A 16 13.69 11.50 12.11
C PRO A 16 12.51 11.60 11.11
N ALA A 17 11.32 11.06 11.43
CA ALA A 17 10.16 11.17 10.54
C ALA A 17 9.85 12.62 10.16
N SER A 18 9.46 12.83 8.89
CA SER A 18 9.16 14.16 8.37
C SER A 18 7.94 14.14 7.45
N ALA A 19 7.11 15.19 7.59
CA ALA A 19 5.94 15.40 6.75
C ALA A 19 5.96 16.84 6.23
N ARG A 20 5.74 17.02 4.93
CA ARG A 20 5.68 18.36 4.34
C ARG A 20 4.38 19.06 4.72
N ARG A 21 4.45 20.38 4.91
CA ARG A 21 3.26 21.23 5.01
C ARG A 21 2.37 21.03 3.78
N GLY A 22 1.07 20.86 4.02
CA GLY A 22 0.08 20.53 2.99
C GLY A 22 -0.22 19.03 2.87
N SER A 23 0.39 18.18 3.69
CA SER A 23 -0.10 16.82 3.96
C SER A 23 -1.05 16.82 5.17
N PHE A 24 -1.93 15.83 5.23
CA PHE A 24 -2.80 15.57 6.37
C PHE A 24 -2.45 14.22 7.00
N ILE A 25 -2.38 14.21 8.33
CA ILE A 25 -2.13 13.02 9.13
C ILE A 25 -3.18 12.98 10.24
N ALA A 26 -4.02 11.96 10.20
CA ALA A 26 -5.12 11.78 11.13
C ALA A 26 -4.67 11.24 12.49
N LYS A 27 -5.58 11.31 13.47
CA LYS A 27 -5.37 10.79 14.83
C LYS A 27 -4.99 9.32 14.85
N ASP A 28 -4.28 8.91 15.89
CA ASP A 28 -3.85 7.53 16.17
C ASP A 28 -2.86 6.96 15.12
N THR A 29 -2.44 7.77 14.14
CA THR A 29 -1.41 7.39 13.17
C THR A 29 -0.01 7.50 13.77
N VAL A 30 0.86 6.55 13.39
CA VAL A 30 2.26 6.52 13.80
C VAL A 30 3.16 6.66 12.57
N LEU A 31 3.98 7.71 12.58
CA LEU A 31 5.05 7.90 11.62
C LEU A 31 6.37 7.45 12.29
N MET A 32 6.82 6.25 11.95
CA MET A 32 8.22 5.84 12.18
C MET A 32 9.15 6.66 11.27
N PRO A 33 10.49 6.57 11.36
CA PRO A 33 11.40 7.31 10.48
C PRO A 33 11.07 7.18 8.99
N SER A 34 10.26 8.08 8.46
CA SER A 34 9.59 7.98 7.17
C SER A 34 9.37 9.36 6.56
N TYR A 35 8.85 9.39 5.34
CA TYR A 35 8.57 10.63 4.61
C TYR A 35 7.13 10.70 4.12
N VAL A 36 6.43 11.80 4.40
CA VAL A 36 5.10 12.10 3.86
C VAL A 36 5.16 13.39 3.05
N ASN A 37 4.83 13.32 1.76
CA ASN A 37 4.95 14.44 0.84
C ASN A 37 3.66 15.28 0.79
N ILE A 38 3.74 16.46 0.16
CA ILE A 38 2.65 17.43 0.06
C ILE A 38 1.40 16.84 -0.62
N GLY A 39 0.21 17.23 -0.14
CA GLY A 39 -1.08 16.79 -0.68
C GLY A 39 -1.49 15.38 -0.27
N ALA A 40 -0.60 14.60 0.36
CA ALA A 40 -0.94 13.27 0.86
C ALA A 40 -1.98 13.35 1.98
N TYR A 41 -2.86 12.35 2.03
CA TYR A 41 -3.85 12.16 3.09
C TYR A 41 -3.59 10.81 3.75
N VAL A 42 -3.24 10.82 5.04
CA VAL A 42 -3.04 9.60 5.84
C VAL A 42 -4.12 9.55 6.91
N ASP A 43 -5.09 8.66 6.73
CA ASP A 43 -6.22 8.51 7.65
C ASP A 43 -5.83 7.75 8.93
N SER A 44 -6.79 7.64 9.84
CA SER A 44 -6.60 7.31 11.25
C SER A 44 -6.16 5.86 11.50
N GLY A 45 -5.40 5.67 12.58
CA GLY A 45 -4.91 4.35 13.00
C GLY A 45 -3.88 3.72 12.05
N THR A 46 -3.38 4.47 11.07
CA THR A 46 -2.42 3.97 10.09
C THR A 46 -1.01 3.91 10.65
N MET A 47 -0.27 2.88 10.28
CA MET A 47 1.14 2.69 10.59
C MET A 47 1.98 2.99 9.36
N VAL A 48 2.87 3.97 9.44
CA VAL A 48 3.89 4.27 8.42
C VAL A 48 5.24 3.89 8.99
N ASP A 49 5.72 2.69 8.63
CA ASP A 49 6.94 2.10 9.21
C ASP A 49 8.24 2.77 8.73
N THR A 50 9.33 2.38 9.37
CA THR A 50 10.68 2.87 9.12
C THR A 50 11.05 2.75 7.64
N TRP A 51 11.47 3.86 7.07
CA TRP A 51 11.84 4.10 5.68
C TRP A 51 10.70 3.92 4.67
N ALA A 52 9.45 3.91 5.13
CA ALA A 52 8.32 4.02 4.22
C ALA A 52 8.22 5.45 3.64
N THR A 53 7.62 5.58 2.47
CA THR A 53 7.37 6.85 1.79
C THR A 53 5.91 6.93 1.38
N VAL A 54 5.23 8.03 1.74
CA VAL A 54 3.91 8.39 1.24
C VAL A 54 4.09 9.57 0.29
N GLY A 55 3.97 9.32 -1.01
CA GLY A 55 4.21 10.28 -2.06
C GLY A 55 3.15 11.37 -2.17
N SER A 56 3.40 12.35 -3.04
CA SER A 56 2.53 13.51 -3.24
C SER A 56 1.10 13.09 -3.61
N CYS A 57 0.10 13.72 -3.00
CA CYS A 57 -1.32 13.44 -3.24
C CYS A 57 -1.79 12.01 -2.92
N ALA A 58 -0.93 11.11 -2.44
CA ALA A 58 -1.32 9.73 -2.14
C ALA A 58 -2.41 9.70 -1.06
N GLN A 59 -3.37 8.79 -1.23
CA GLN A 59 -4.48 8.61 -0.29
C GLN A 59 -4.29 7.28 0.44
N ILE A 60 -4.08 7.35 1.75
CA ILE A 60 -3.90 6.19 2.61
C ILE A 60 -5.10 6.13 3.56
N GLY A 61 -5.86 5.06 3.46
CA GLY A 61 -7.06 4.81 4.24
C GLY A 61 -6.79 4.56 5.73
N LYS A 62 -7.84 4.19 6.45
CA LYS A 62 -7.82 3.90 7.88
C LYS A 62 -7.21 2.55 8.16
N ASN A 63 -6.51 2.43 9.29
CA ASN A 63 -5.92 1.17 9.77
C ASN A 63 -5.04 0.49 8.71
N VAL A 64 -4.42 1.26 7.83
CA VAL A 64 -3.47 0.74 6.85
C VAL A 64 -2.15 0.49 7.55
N HIS A 65 -1.46 -0.59 7.19
CA HIS A 65 -0.09 -0.83 7.62
C HIS A 65 0.85 -0.80 6.43
N LEU A 66 1.59 0.30 6.29
CA LEU A 66 2.72 0.40 5.37
C LEU A 66 3.97 -0.09 6.08
N SER A 67 4.42 -1.30 5.74
CA SER A 67 5.58 -1.92 6.37
C SER A 67 6.90 -1.23 6.02
N GLY A 68 7.99 -1.63 6.69
CA GLY A 68 9.30 -1.01 6.52
C GLY A 68 9.78 -0.95 5.05
N GLY A 69 10.16 0.24 4.62
CA GLY A 69 10.64 0.48 3.25
C GLY A 69 9.58 0.38 2.17
N VAL A 70 8.28 0.45 2.50
CA VAL A 70 7.21 0.55 1.49
C VAL A 70 7.20 1.94 0.88
N GLY A 71 7.18 2.02 -0.45
CA GLY A 71 6.95 3.29 -1.14
C GLY A 71 5.57 3.34 -1.81
N ILE A 72 4.85 4.42 -1.54
CA ILE A 72 3.61 4.78 -2.22
C ILE A 72 3.91 5.97 -3.12
N GLY A 73 3.89 5.75 -4.43
CA GLY A 73 4.26 6.72 -5.43
C GLY A 73 3.35 7.94 -5.43
N GLY A 74 3.95 9.12 -5.54
CA GLY A 74 3.22 10.38 -5.65
C GLY A 74 2.76 10.66 -7.08
N VAL A 75 1.64 11.37 -7.21
CA VAL A 75 1.10 11.81 -8.50
C VAL A 75 0.66 13.26 -8.36
N LEU A 76 1.39 14.18 -9.01
CA LEU A 76 1.02 15.61 -9.08
C LEU A 76 0.57 15.98 -10.48
N GLU A 77 1.26 15.44 -11.49
CA GLU A 77 0.92 15.58 -12.88
C GLU A 77 0.81 14.19 -13.51
N PRO A 78 -0.08 14.02 -14.49
CA PRO A 78 -0.98 15.05 -15.02
C PRO A 78 -2.21 15.30 -14.10
N LEU A 79 -2.84 16.47 -14.17
CA LEU A 79 -3.90 16.89 -13.23
C LEU A 79 -5.13 15.97 -13.21
N GLN A 80 -5.43 15.30 -14.34
CA GLN A 80 -6.52 14.34 -14.45
C GLN A 80 -6.17 12.95 -13.88
N ALA A 81 -4.90 12.69 -13.57
CA ALA A 81 -4.50 11.40 -13.02
C ALA A 81 -4.98 11.29 -11.57
N SER A 82 -5.58 10.15 -11.26
CA SER A 82 -5.87 9.81 -9.87
C SER A 82 -4.55 9.57 -9.13
N PRO A 83 -4.44 10.00 -7.85
CA PRO A 83 -3.29 9.65 -7.03
C PRO A 83 -3.26 8.15 -6.75
N THR A 84 -2.12 7.66 -6.25
CA THR A 84 -2.04 6.30 -5.73
C THR A 84 -2.92 6.19 -4.47
N ILE A 85 -3.79 5.18 -4.44
CA ILE A 85 -4.79 5.00 -3.38
C ILE A 85 -4.58 3.65 -2.73
N ILE A 86 -4.43 3.64 -1.40
CA ILE A 86 -4.46 2.45 -0.57
C ILE A 86 -5.69 2.58 0.33
N GLU A 87 -6.72 1.78 0.08
CA GLU A 87 -7.98 1.85 0.82
C GLU A 87 -7.84 1.25 2.24
N ASP A 88 -8.92 1.39 3.02
CA ASP A 88 -8.97 1.02 4.43
C ASP A 88 -8.54 -0.44 4.68
N ASN A 89 -7.94 -0.68 5.84
CA ASN A 89 -7.57 -2.01 6.36
C ASN A 89 -6.57 -2.81 5.50
N CYS A 90 -5.91 -2.16 4.54
CA CYS A 90 -4.87 -2.79 3.73
C CYS A 90 -3.59 -3.04 4.54
N PHE A 91 -2.92 -4.16 4.23
CA PHE A 91 -1.57 -4.43 4.69
C PHE A 91 -0.63 -4.43 3.48
N ILE A 92 0.41 -3.59 3.52
CA ILE A 92 1.44 -3.53 2.49
C ILE A 92 2.76 -4.02 3.09
N GLY A 93 3.21 -5.19 2.64
CA GLY A 93 4.40 -5.87 3.15
C GLY A 93 5.69 -5.12 2.83
N ALA A 94 6.73 -5.38 3.62
CA ALA A 94 7.99 -4.66 3.54
C ALA A 94 8.61 -4.69 2.14
N ARG A 95 9.24 -3.58 1.74
CA ARG A 95 9.92 -3.40 0.45
C ARG A 95 9.02 -3.52 -0.79
N SER A 96 7.70 -3.45 -0.60
CA SER A 96 6.76 -3.34 -1.71
C SER A 96 6.63 -1.90 -2.16
N GLU A 97 6.26 -1.70 -3.43
CA GLU A 97 6.11 -0.38 -4.02
C GLU A 97 4.80 -0.33 -4.82
N VAL A 98 3.96 0.68 -4.58
CA VAL A 98 2.71 0.89 -5.32
C VAL A 98 2.72 2.30 -5.87
N VAL A 99 2.63 2.47 -7.19
CA VAL A 99 2.94 3.74 -7.86
C VAL A 99 1.94 4.09 -8.97
N GLU A 100 2.10 5.28 -9.58
CA GLU A 100 1.44 5.67 -10.83
C GLU A 100 -0.09 5.68 -10.79
N GLY A 101 -0.69 5.96 -9.62
CA GLY A 101 -2.16 6.01 -9.50
C GLY A 101 -2.82 4.63 -9.38
N VAL A 102 -2.04 3.60 -9.07
CA VAL A 102 -2.58 2.27 -8.75
C VAL A 102 -3.49 2.37 -7.52
N ILE A 103 -4.59 1.60 -7.57
CA ILE A 103 -5.55 1.51 -6.48
C ILE A 103 -5.46 0.12 -5.85
N VAL A 104 -5.22 0.07 -4.55
CA VAL A 104 -5.31 -1.16 -3.75
C VAL A 104 -6.57 -1.07 -2.90
N GLU A 105 -7.57 -1.88 -3.25
CA GLU A 105 -8.88 -1.84 -2.62
C GLU A 105 -8.89 -2.49 -1.23
N GLU A 106 -9.94 -2.15 -0.48
CA GLU A 106 -10.09 -2.40 0.95
C GLU A 106 -9.70 -3.82 1.38
N GLY A 107 -8.98 -3.90 2.52
CA GLY A 107 -8.70 -5.16 3.20
C GLY A 107 -7.68 -6.07 2.50
N SER A 108 -7.10 -5.61 1.39
CA SER A 108 -6.08 -6.36 0.65
C SER A 108 -4.79 -6.55 1.46
N VAL A 109 -4.10 -7.65 1.19
CA VAL A 109 -2.82 -8.01 1.81
C VAL A 109 -1.78 -8.20 0.72
N ILE A 110 -0.89 -7.23 0.59
CA ILE A 110 0.25 -7.27 -0.30
C ILE A 110 1.43 -7.83 0.49
N SER A 111 2.06 -8.90 0.01
CA SER A 111 3.25 -9.49 0.63
C SER A 111 4.48 -8.59 0.49
N MET A 112 5.64 -9.07 0.93
CA MET A 112 6.91 -8.37 0.74
C MET A 112 7.37 -8.38 -0.73
N GLY A 113 8.06 -7.32 -1.14
CA GLY A 113 8.71 -7.25 -2.46
C GLY A 113 7.75 -7.33 -3.64
N VAL A 114 6.54 -6.79 -3.48
CA VAL A 114 5.55 -6.66 -4.56
C VAL A 114 5.60 -5.24 -5.09
N TYR A 115 6.03 -5.09 -6.33
CA TYR A 115 6.08 -3.84 -7.08
C TYR A 115 4.88 -3.77 -8.02
N ILE A 116 4.11 -2.68 -7.98
CA ILE A 116 2.89 -2.51 -8.76
C ILE A 116 2.84 -1.06 -9.30
N GLY A 117 3.02 -0.92 -10.61
CA GLY A 117 2.71 0.29 -11.36
C GLY A 117 1.65 0.01 -12.43
N GLN A 118 1.36 0.99 -13.29
CA GLN A 118 0.38 0.85 -14.37
C GLN A 118 0.81 -0.17 -15.44
N SER A 119 2.11 -0.42 -15.57
CA SER A 119 2.67 -1.41 -16.50
C SER A 119 2.79 -2.82 -15.90
N THR A 120 2.57 -2.97 -14.58
CA THR A 120 2.72 -4.26 -13.91
C THR A 120 1.53 -5.15 -14.19
N LYS A 121 1.79 -6.35 -14.74
CA LYS A 121 0.77 -7.40 -14.85
C LYS A 121 0.33 -7.86 -13.47
N ILE A 122 -0.97 -7.86 -13.24
CA ILE A 122 -1.62 -8.42 -12.06
C ILE A 122 -2.32 -9.71 -12.52
N PHE A 123 -1.75 -10.86 -12.18
CA PHE A 123 -2.28 -12.16 -12.58
C PHE A 123 -3.14 -12.76 -11.47
N ASN A 124 -4.39 -13.10 -11.75
CA ASN A 124 -5.23 -13.84 -10.82
C ASN A 124 -5.08 -15.34 -11.07
N ARG A 125 -4.46 -16.07 -10.13
CA ARG A 125 -4.21 -17.51 -10.33
C ARG A 125 -5.48 -18.36 -10.35
N ALA A 126 -6.57 -17.88 -9.75
CA ALA A 126 -7.82 -18.63 -9.67
C ALA A 126 -8.62 -18.53 -10.98
N THR A 127 -8.55 -17.39 -11.67
CA THR A 127 -9.30 -17.14 -12.91
C THR A 127 -8.45 -17.22 -14.18
N GLY A 128 -7.12 -17.09 -14.06
CA GLY A 128 -6.20 -16.98 -15.19
C GLY A 128 -6.18 -15.59 -15.84
N GLU A 129 -6.92 -14.62 -15.30
CA GLU A 129 -7.00 -13.27 -15.86
C GLU A 129 -5.76 -12.44 -15.54
N VAL A 130 -5.37 -11.57 -16.49
CA VAL A 130 -4.36 -10.53 -16.28
C VAL A 130 -5.02 -9.16 -16.35
N SER A 131 -4.88 -8.39 -15.28
CA SER A 131 -5.34 -7.00 -15.16
C SER A 131 -4.17 -6.07 -14.84
N TYR A 132 -4.48 -4.76 -14.74
CA TYR A 132 -3.50 -3.69 -14.50
C TYR A 132 -4.13 -2.59 -13.64
N GLY A 133 -3.31 -1.83 -12.91
CA GLY A 133 -3.72 -0.57 -12.27
C GLY A 133 -4.60 -0.70 -11.02
N ARG A 134 -5.20 -1.86 -10.75
CA ARG A 134 -6.13 -2.06 -9.62
C ARG A 134 -6.00 -3.44 -9.00
N ILE A 135 -5.85 -3.49 -7.69
CA ILE A 135 -5.93 -4.71 -6.87
C ILE A 135 -7.34 -4.76 -6.26
N PRO A 136 -8.17 -5.76 -6.61
CA PRO A 136 -9.53 -5.85 -6.07
C PRO A 136 -9.57 -6.11 -4.57
N ALA A 137 -10.67 -5.74 -3.92
CA ALA A 137 -10.83 -5.82 -2.47
C ALA A 137 -10.56 -7.22 -1.92
N GLY A 138 -9.95 -7.28 -0.73
CA GLY A 138 -9.63 -8.53 -0.04
C GLY A 138 -8.62 -9.42 -0.75
N SER A 139 -7.88 -8.91 -1.76
CA SER A 139 -6.90 -9.71 -2.48
C SER A 139 -5.66 -9.98 -1.62
N VAL A 140 -5.19 -11.22 -1.62
CA VAL A 140 -3.86 -11.60 -1.11
C VAL A 140 -2.92 -11.69 -2.30
N VAL A 141 -1.87 -10.87 -2.30
CA VAL A 141 -1.00 -10.65 -3.45
C VAL A 141 0.45 -10.95 -3.09
N VAL A 142 1.13 -11.70 -3.95
CA VAL A 142 2.57 -11.99 -3.83
C VAL A 142 3.29 -11.64 -5.12
N SER A 143 4.62 -11.55 -5.05
CA SER A 143 5.45 -11.47 -6.25
C SER A 143 5.49 -12.81 -6.96
N GLY A 144 5.53 -12.76 -8.28
CA GLY A 144 5.64 -13.95 -9.12
C GLY A 144 6.17 -13.61 -10.51
N ASN A 145 6.12 -14.60 -11.40
CA ASN A 145 6.49 -14.40 -12.79
C ASN A 145 5.52 -15.12 -13.72
N LEU A 146 5.32 -14.57 -14.91
CA LEU A 146 4.65 -15.26 -16.02
C LEU A 146 5.69 -15.76 -17.02
N PRO A 147 5.64 -17.03 -17.43
CA PRO A 147 6.57 -17.56 -18.42
C PRO A 147 6.33 -16.96 -19.81
N SER A 148 7.38 -16.88 -20.62
CA SER A 148 7.28 -16.59 -22.05
C SER A 148 6.56 -17.73 -22.78
N LYS A 149 6.05 -17.46 -23.99
CA LYS A 149 5.30 -18.46 -24.78
C LYS A 149 6.13 -19.72 -25.10
N ASP A 150 7.44 -19.56 -25.27
CA ASP A 150 8.42 -20.61 -25.53
C ASP A 150 9.07 -21.16 -24.26
N GLY A 151 8.74 -20.62 -23.08
CA GLY A 151 9.27 -21.05 -21.78
C GLY A 151 10.74 -20.70 -21.53
N SER A 152 11.39 -19.93 -22.41
CA SER A 152 12.82 -19.61 -22.31
C SER A 152 13.14 -18.59 -21.21
N TYR A 153 12.16 -17.77 -20.81
CA TYR A 153 12.29 -16.82 -19.71
C TYR A 153 10.95 -16.62 -19.00
N SER A 154 10.98 -15.83 -17.93
CA SER A 154 9.77 -15.35 -17.27
C SER A 154 9.94 -13.88 -16.93
N LEU A 155 8.83 -13.15 -16.88
CA LEU A 155 8.81 -11.73 -16.51
C LEU A 155 7.98 -11.54 -15.25
N TYR A 156 8.42 -10.57 -14.44
CA TYR A 156 7.80 -10.22 -13.18
C TYR A 156 6.31 -9.87 -13.35
N CYS A 157 5.51 -10.30 -12.38
CA CYS A 157 4.11 -9.91 -12.21
C CYS A 157 3.73 -9.94 -10.72
N ALA A 158 2.69 -9.20 -10.37
CA ALA A 158 1.99 -9.40 -9.11
C ALA A 158 0.97 -10.53 -9.28
N VAL A 159 0.87 -11.45 -8.33
CA VAL A 159 -0.05 -12.60 -8.40
C VAL A 159 -1.06 -12.52 -7.27
N ILE A 160 -2.35 -12.41 -7.63
CA ILE A 160 -3.46 -12.60 -6.69
C ILE A 160 -3.59 -14.12 -6.47
N VAL A 161 -3.32 -14.56 -5.25
CA VAL A 161 -3.30 -15.99 -4.88
C VAL A 161 -4.61 -16.45 -4.23
N LYS A 162 -5.36 -15.52 -3.64
CA LYS A 162 -6.72 -15.72 -3.13
C LYS A 162 -7.36 -14.37 -2.86
N GLN A 163 -8.68 -14.38 -2.71
CA GLN A 163 -9.46 -13.26 -2.21
C GLN A 163 -10.17 -13.69 -0.93
N VAL A 164 -10.16 -12.82 0.08
CA VAL A 164 -10.79 -13.06 1.38
C VAL A 164 -11.84 -12.01 1.65
N ASP A 165 -12.95 -12.43 2.25
CA ASP A 165 -13.97 -11.49 2.73
C ASP A 165 -13.51 -10.78 4.03
N ALA A 166 -14.19 -9.69 4.37
CA ALA A 166 -13.89 -8.92 5.58
C ALA A 166 -13.96 -9.75 6.87
N LYS A 167 -14.88 -10.73 6.92
CA LYS A 167 -15.06 -11.60 8.10
C LYS A 167 -13.85 -12.50 8.30
N THR A 168 -13.34 -13.11 7.23
CA THR A 168 -12.14 -13.94 7.22
C THR A 168 -10.91 -13.10 7.52
N ARG A 169 -10.80 -11.92 6.90
CA ARG A 169 -9.70 -10.97 7.12
C ARG A 169 -9.55 -10.53 8.58
N SER A 170 -10.67 -10.36 9.30
CA SER A 170 -10.67 -9.96 10.72
C SER A 170 -10.26 -11.07 11.69
N LYS A 171 -10.40 -12.35 11.28
CA LYS A 171 -10.15 -13.52 12.14
C LYS A 171 -8.81 -14.20 11.85
N THR A 172 -8.28 -14.01 10.66
CA THR A 172 -7.06 -14.67 10.20
C THR A 172 -5.89 -13.71 10.26
N SER A 173 -4.80 -14.14 10.90
CA SER A 173 -3.58 -13.33 10.95
C SER A 173 -2.97 -13.17 9.55
N ILE A 174 -2.25 -12.08 9.33
CA ILE A 174 -1.53 -11.84 8.05
C ILE A 174 -0.60 -13.02 7.72
N ASN A 175 0.08 -13.56 8.73
CA ASN A 175 0.97 -14.70 8.56
C ASN A 175 0.24 -15.96 8.08
N GLU A 176 -0.97 -16.24 8.57
CA GLU A 176 -1.77 -17.38 8.12
C GLU A 176 -2.29 -17.18 6.69
N LEU A 177 -2.69 -15.95 6.34
CA LEU A 177 -3.05 -15.61 4.96
C LEU A 177 -1.88 -15.87 4.00
N LEU A 178 -0.64 -15.60 4.42
CA LEU A 178 0.55 -15.75 3.58
C LEU A 178 1.19 -17.15 3.59
N ARG A 179 1.00 -17.97 4.62
CA ARG A 179 1.63 -19.31 4.72
C ARG A 179 0.93 -20.41 3.93
N GLY A 180 -0.37 -20.28 3.68
CA GLY A 180 -1.17 -21.23 2.90
C GLY A 180 -1.34 -20.82 1.44
N ILE A 181 -0.26 -20.39 0.79
CA ILE A 181 -0.25 -19.95 -0.61
C ILE A 181 0.14 -21.11 -1.50
#